data_AF-A0A1C5ACQ4-F1
#
_entry.id   AF-A0A1C5ACQ4-F1
#
_cell.length_a   1.000
_cell.length_b   1.000
_cell.length_c   1.000
_cell.angle_alpha   90.00
_cell.angle_beta   90.00
_cell.angle_gamma   90.00
#
_symmetry.space_group_name_H-M   'P 1'
#
loop_
_entity.id
_entity.type
_entity.pdbx_description
1 polymer ?
#
loop_
_entity_poly.entity_id
_entity_poly.type
_entity_poly.pdbx_seq_one_letter_code
_entity_poly.pdbx_strand_id
1 'polypeptide(L)' 'MSNDPHRVPSTKILASLRDLGLNPVDPDTLHSVTINHRGVEVVRARLNEDGHPYSIGGNQIATETVLIAVDHDT' A
#
# COMPACT_ATOMS: atom_id res chain seq x y z
N MET A 1 -22.07 -19.11 3.90
CA MET A 1 -20.92 -18.31 3.42
C MET A 1 -19.96 -18.20 4.60
N SER A 2 -18.73 -18.72 4.48
CA SER A 2 -17.70 -18.51 5.51
C SER A 2 -17.22 -17.07 5.41
N ASN A 3 -17.15 -16.38 6.56
CA ASN A 3 -16.58 -15.05 6.71
C ASN A 3 -15.15 -15.12 7.27
N ASP A 4 -14.50 -16.29 7.19
CA ASP A 4 -13.15 -16.44 7.70
C ASP A 4 -12.19 -15.62 6.84
N PRO A 5 -11.39 -14.73 7.43
CA PRO A 5 -10.48 -13.89 6.68
C PRO A 5 -9.42 -14.76 6.00
N HIS A 6 -9.44 -14.79 4.67
CA HIS A 6 -8.38 -15.41 3.89
C HIS A 6 -7.09 -14.59 4.06
N ARG A 7 -6.05 -15.21 4.60
CA ARG A 7 -4.76 -14.55 4.81
C ARG A 7 -3.85 -14.74 3.60
N VAL A 8 -3.50 -13.63 2.96
CA VAL A 8 -2.50 -13.60 1.88
C VAL A 8 -1.18 -13.09 2.46
N PRO A 9 -0.03 -13.75 2.19
CA PRO A 9 1.27 -13.24 2.58
C PRO A 9 1.56 -11.86 1.96
N SER A 10 2.07 -10.91 2.75
CA SER A 10 2.42 -9.56 2.29
C SER A 10 3.43 -9.59 1.14
N THR A 11 4.34 -10.57 1.10
CA THR A 11 5.31 -10.76 0.02
C THR A 11 4.67 -10.96 -1.36
N LYS A 12 3.52 -11.66 -1.43
CA LYS A 12 2.78 -11.85 -2.69
C LYS A 12 2.14 -10.55 -3.16
N ILE A 13 1.57 -9.80 -2.22
CA ILE A 13 0.96 -8.49 -2.50
C ILE A 13 2.04 -7.53 -3.00
N LEU A 14 3.19 -7.46 -2.33
CA LEU A 14 4.30 -6.60 -2.71
C LEU A 14 4.88 -6.94 -4.08
N ALA A 15 4.97 -8.23 -4.44
CA ALA A 15 5.39 -8.64 -5.77
C ALA A 15 4.44 -8.07 -6.85
N SER A 16 3.12 -8.23 -6.65
CA SER A 16 2.13 -7.66 -7.56
C SER A 16 2.19 -6.13 -7.64
N LEU A 17 2.40 -5.44 -6.52
CA LEU A 17 2.55 -3.97 -6.52
C LEU A 17 3.82 -3.53 -7.27
N ARG A 18 4.93 -4.26 -7.13
CA ARG A 18 6.18 -3.99 -7.87
C ARG A 18 6.02 -4.21 -9.37
N ASP A 19 5.32 -5.27 -9.78
CA ASP A 19 5.02 -5.53 -11.19
C ASP A 19 4.18 -4.41 -11.82
N LEU A 20 3.36 -3.72 -11.01
CA LEU A 20 2.59 -2.53 -11.39
C LEU A 20 3.42 -1.22 -11.34
N GLY A 21 4.72 -1.31 -11.10
CA GLY A 21 5.63 -0.15 -11.05
C GLY A 21 5.66 0.61 -9.73
N LEU A 22 4.99 0.12 -8.68
CA LEU A 22 5.10 0.70 -7.34
C LEU A 22 6.37 0.21 -6.64
N ASN A 23 7.48 0.87 -6.99
CA ASN A 23 8.78 0.65 -6.36
C ASN A 23 9.32 1.99 -5.84
N PRO A 24 9.86 2.07 -4.60
CA PRO A 24 9.90 1.06 -3.54
C PRO A 24 8.66 1.11 -2.63
N VAL A 25 8.00 -0.04 -2.44
CA VAL A 25 7.08 -0.25 -1.30
C VAL A 25 7.79 -1.17 -0.32
N ASP A 26 8.12 -0.64 0.85
CA ASP A 26 8.68 -1.41 1.96
C ASP A 26 7.55 -2.17 2.68
N PRO A 27 7.65 -3.51 2.85
CA PRO A 27 6.68 -4.30 3.61
C PRO A 27 6.31 -3.71 4.96
N ASP A 28 7.30 -3.16 5.67
CA ASP A 28 7.13 -2.71 7.06
C ASP A 28 6.39 -1.36 7.13
N THR A 29 6.28 -0.68 5.98
CA THR A 29 5.52 0.57 5.83
C THR A 29 4.09 0.33 5.36
N LEU A 30 3.74 -0.89 4.92
CA LEU A 30 2.46 -1.18 4.30
C LEU A 30 1.37 -1.38 5.37
N HIS A 31 0.34 -0.53 5.34
CA HIS A 31 -0.79 -0.62 6.27
C HIS A 31 -1.98 -1.36 5.67
N SER A 32 -2.37 -1.04 4.44
CA SER A 32 -3.48 -1.70 3.77
C SER A 32 -3.40 -1.61 2.24
N VAL A 33 -3.98 -2.60 1.57
CA VAL A 33 -4.21 -2.59 0.12
C VAL A 33 -5.68 -2.86 -0.13
N THR A 34 -6.32 -1.95 -0.86
CA THR A 34 -7.73 -2.04 -1.24
C THR A 34 -7.83 -2.10 -2.75
N ILE A 35 -8.55 -3.08 -3.27
CA ILE A 35 -8.85 -3.19 -4.70
C ILE A 35 -10.32 -2.79 -4.87
N ASN A 36 -10.58 -1.76 -5.66
CA ASN A 36 -11.93 -1.26 -5.91
C ASN A 36 -12.15 -0.92 -7.39
N HIS A 37 -13.34 -0.43 -7.72
CA HIS A 37 -13.72 -0.10 -9.11
C HIS A 37 -12.89 1.04 -9.74
N ARG A 38 -12.12 1.79 -8.94
CA ARG A 38 -11.24 2.88 -9.39
C ARG A 38 -9.80 2.42 -9.59
N GLY A 39 -9.46 1.22 -9.12
CA GLY A 39 -8.12 0.64 -9.23
C GLY A 39 -7.62 0.07 -7.89
N VAL A 40 -6.32 0.20 -7.66
CA VAL A 40 -5.63 -0.32 -6.46
C VAL A 40 -5.20 0.84 -5.58
N GLU A 41 -5.74 0.91 -4.37
CA GLU A 41 -5.37 1.86 -3.33
C GLU A 41 -4.38 1.21 -2.36
N VAL A 42 -3.21 1.80 -2.22
CA VAL A 42 -2.17 1.36 -1.30
C VAL A 42 -2.00 2.44 -0.23
N VAL A 43 -2.25 2.08 1.02
CA VAL A 43 -1.97 2.96 2.17
C VAL A 43 -0.68 2.50 2.82
N ARG A 44 0.30 3.41 2.87
CA ARG A 44 1.62 3.16 3.46
C ARG A 44 2.06 4.32 4.34
N ALA A 45 3.01 4.06 5.24
CA ALA A 45 3.66 5.11 6.00
C ALA A 45 4.37 6.08 5.05
N ARG A 46 4.16 7.37 5.25
CA ARG A 46 4.92 8.41 4.58
C ARG A 46 6.33 8.40 5.14
N LEU A 47 7.35 8.44 4.30
CA LEU A 47 8.74 8.52 4.73
C LEU A 47 9.21 9.99 4.81
N ASN A 48 10.12 10.28 5.73
CA ASN A 48 10.85 11.55 5.80
C ASN A 48 12.07 11.52 4.84
N GLU A 49 12.87 12.58 4.83
CA GLU A 49 14.07 12.69 3.96
C GLU A 49 15.12 11.61 4.26
N ASP A 50 15.14 11.08 5.49
CA ASP A 50 16.04 10.01 5.92
C ASP A 50 15.51 8.60 5.61
N GLY A 51 14.32 8.48 5.01
CA GLY A 51 13.69 7.19 4.71
C GLY A 51 12.99 6.52 5.90
N HIS A 52 12.78 7.24 7.00
CA HIS A 52 12.05 6.75 8.18
C HIS A 52 10.57 7.18 8.16
N PRO A 53 9.65 6.40 8.75
CA PRO A 53 8.25 6.80 8.87
C PRO A 53 8.10 8.18 9.54
N TYR A 54 7.40 9.09 8.85
CA TYR A 54 7.18 10.46 9.30
C TYR A 54 6.18 10.47 10.46
N SER A 55 6.66 10.82 11.64
CA SER A 55 5.84 10.93 12.85
C SER A 55 5.13 12.28 12.90
N ILE A 56 3.83 12.27 13.19
CA ILE A 56 2.99 13.48 13.39
C ILE A 56 2.69 13.76 14.86
N GLY A 57 3.40 13.08 15.78
CA GLY A 57 3.25 13.23 17.22
C GLY A 57 2.41 12.13 17.87
N GLY A 58 2.62 11.89 19.17
CA GLY A 58 1.80 10.99 19.99
C GLY A 58 1.60 9.58 19.41
N ASN A 59 2.70 8.88 19.07
CA ASN A 59 2.70 7.53 18.47
C ASN A 59 1.95 7.40 17.13
N GLN A 60 1.62 8.50 16.46
CA GLN A 60 0.96 8.48 15.16
C GLN A 60 1.99 8.68 14.04
N ILE A 61 1.88 7.83 13.02
CA ILE A 61 2.67 7.89 11.80
C ILE A 61 1.78 8.45 10.70
N ALA A 62 2.27 9.42 9.93
CA ALA A 62 1.55 9.90 8.76
C ALA A 62 1.51 8.80 7.69
N THR A 63 0.34 8.62 7.09
CA THR A 63 0.16 7.72 5.95
C THR A 63 -0.02 8.50 4.66
N GLU A 64 0.40 7.92 3.55
CA GLU A 64 0.04 8.37 2.22
C GLU A 64 -0.76 7.28 1.49
N THR A 65 -1.66 7.72 0.61
CA THR A 65 -2.43 6.82 -0.27
C THR A 65 -1.92 6.97 -1.68
N VAL A 66 -1.45 5.87 -2.25
CA VAL A 66 -1.09 5.78 -3.66
C VAL A 66 -2.21 5.06 -4.39
N LEU A 67 -2.85 5.75 -5.34
CA LEU A 67 -3.86 5.15 -6.22
C LEU A 67 -3.19 4.79 -7.55
N ILE A 68 -3.18 3.50 -7.88
CA ILE A 68 -2.94 3.05 -9.24
C ILE A 68 -4.29 3.08 -9.95
N ALA A 69 -4.53 4.11 -10.75
CA ALA A 69 -5.70 4.19 -11.61
C ALA A 69 -5.55 3.21 -12.77
N VAL A 70 -6.66 2.58 -13.16
CA VAL A 70 -6.72 1.78 -14.38
C VAL A 70 -7.12 2.71 -15.51
N ASP A 71 -6.18 3.03 -16.40
CA ASP A 71 -6.51 3.66 -17.67
C ASP A 71 -7.04 2.61 -18.64
N HIS A 72 -8.04 2.99 -19.43
CA HIS A 72 -8.44 2.23 -20.60
C HIS A 72 -7.47 2.56 -21.73
N ASP A 73 -6.83 1.55 -22.32
CA ASP A 73 -6.09 1.72 -23.57
C ASP A 73 -7.04 2.30 -24.63
N THR A 74 -6.78 3.55 -25.05
CA THR A 74 -7.44 4.19 -26.20
C THR A 74 -6.63 3.97 -27.47
#